data_AF-A0A5U6BXU1-F1
#
_entry.id   AF-A0A5U6BXU1-F1
#
_cell.length_a   1.000
_cell.length_b   1.000
_cell.length_c   1.000
_cell.angle_alpha   90.00
_cell.angle_beta   90.00
_cell.angle_gamma   90.00
#
_symmetry.space_group_name_H-M   'P 1'
#
loop_
_entity.id
_entity.type
_entity.pdbx_description
1 polymer ?
#
loop_
_entity_poly.entity_id
_entity_poly.type
_entity_poly.pdbx_seq_one_letter_code
_entity_poly.pdbx_strand_id
1 'polypeptide(L)'
;MTVYTVKLMTVSGEVEYPDYREEKATFTPGGNIKDILFTPYNGRAPSFIISVTLDDGNGNSITIPADFRLDTGNVVKFPTGTLKDSDTQARPLILSGAPYLAMVRARQALIELAGDNPVYAQQKLPEPEEPFTAIHLLSSTRESQPFAKTWDGDYRVYHYNCSAQIIVIRSSDDAQAFLENFLYEVDSTEGEFWQFDNNCVIDRSGDFENSSPLIDNLVYQQMAQVTLTLQFVFQHYKKECWIDSATVKANEVTFHIKGA
;
A
#
# COMPACT_ATOMS: atom_id res chain seq x y z
N MET A 1 -20.42 17.91 -13.40
CA MET A 1 -19.26 17.10 -12.98
C MET A 1 -18.46 17.96 -12.05
N THR A 2 -18.01 17.40 -10.93
CA THR A 2 -17.27 18.13 -9.90
C THR A 2 -15.94 17.42 -9.69
N VAL A 3 -14.86 18.17 -9.56
CA VAL A 3 -13.56 17.60 -9.20
C VAL A 3 -13.40 17.77 -7.71
N TYR A 4 -13.13 16.66 -7.02
CA TYR A 4 -12.82 16.65 -5.61
C TYR A 4 -11.38 16.16 -5.40
N THR A 5 -10.75 16.73 -4.39
CA THR A 5 -9.58 16.16 -3.74
C THR A 5 -10.07 15.23 -2.64
N VAL A 6 -9.69 13.96 -2.72
CA VAL A 6 -10.18 12.87 -1.87
C VAL A 6 -9.12 12.57 -0.83
N LYS A 7 -9.50 12.75 0.44
CA LYS A 7 -8.60 12.63 1.60
C LYS A 7 -9.07 11.52 2.52
N LEU A 8 -8.14 10.72 3.03
CA LEU A 8 -8.42 9.72 4.05
C LEU A 8 -8.19 10.33 5.42
N MET A 9 -9.17 10.21 6.32
CA MET A 9 -9.15 10.91 7.60
C MET A 9 -9.11 9.92 8.77
N THR A 10 -8.20 10.18 9.70
CA THR A 10 -8.12 9.57 11.03
C THR A 10 -8.83 10.46 12.06
N VAL A 11 -8.90 10.01 13.31
CA VAL A 11 -9.40 10.83 14.44
C VAL A 11 -8.58 12.10 14.67
N SER A 12 -7.32 12.12 14.23
CA SER A 12 -6.38 13.22 14.45
C SER A 12 -6.30 14.18 13.27
N GLY A 13 -7.01 13.92 12.17
CA GLY A 13 -6.93 14.68 10.93
C GLY A 13 -6.66 13.78 9.74
N GLU A 14 -6.13 14.36 8.66
CA GLU A 14 -5.73 13.61 7.47
C GLU A 14 -4.70 12.53 7.83
N VAL A 15 -4.76 11.38 7.15
CA VAL A 15 -3.82 10.30 7.43
C VAL A 15 -2.41 10.71 7.03
N GLU A 16 -1.44 10.40 7.89
CA GLU A 16 -0.03 10.70 7.65
C GLU A 16 0.78 9.40 7.54
N TYR A 17 1.44 9.24 6.40
CA TYR A 17 2.51 8.27 6.17
C TYR A 17 3.42 8.79 5.05
N PRO A 18 4.70 8.37 4.97
CA PRO A 18 5.69 8.97 4.07
C PRO A 18 5.24 9.11 2.61
N ASP A 19 4.47 8.14 2.11
CA ASP A 19 4.03 8.10 0.71
C ASP A 19 2.63 8.66 0.47
N TYR A 20 1.99 9.14 1.53
CA TYR A 20 0.60 9.55 1.42
C TYR A 20 0.47 10.74 0.48
N ARG A 21 -0.52 10.63 -0.40
CA ARG A 21 -0.96 11.67 -1.32
C ARG A 21 -2.48 11.61 -1.38
N GLU A 22 -3.09 12.78 -1.27
CA GLU A 22 -4.50 12.97 -1.58
C GLU A 22 -4.76 12.71 -3.07
N GLU A 23 -5.91 12.12 -3.40
CA GLU A 23 -6.24 11.73 -4.77
C GLU A 23 -7.19 12.72 -5.41
N LYS A 24 -6.92 13.16 -6.65
CA LYS A 24 -7.85 14.01 -7.41
C LYS A 24 -8.78 13.15 -8.24
N ALA A 25 -10.08 13.32 -8.06
CA ALA A 25 -11.08 12.53 -8.75
C ALA A 25 -12.25 13.37 -9.26
N THR A 26 -12.75 13.02 -10.43
CA THR A 26 -13.92 13.65 -11.04
C THR A 26 -15.18 12.83 -10.75
N PHE A 27 -16.25 13.51 -10.36
CA PHE A 27 -17.52 12.91 -9.95
C PHE A 27 -18.68 13.34 -10.86
N THR A 28 -19.64 12.43 -10.97
CA THR A 28 -20.98 12.62 -11.53
C THR A 28 -22.02 12.31 -10.45
N PRO A 29 -23.32 12.53 -10.69
CA PRO A 29 -24.37 12.03 -9.77
C PRO A 29 -24.29 10.51 -9.54
N GLY A 30 -23.65 9.75 -10.44
CA GLY A 30 -23.39 8.32 -10.28
C GLY A 30 -22.18 7.96 -9.42
N GLY A 31 -21.41 8.95 -8.94
CA GLY A 31 -20.16 8.77 -8.20
C GLY A 31 -18.90 9.10 -9.00
N ASN A 32 -17.76 8.66 -8.49
CA ASN A 32 -16.45 8.80 -9.12
C ASN A 32 -16.42 8.15 -10.53
N ILE A 33 -15.88 8.87 -11.53
CA ILE A 33 -15.89 8.44 -12.94
C ILE A 33 -14.83 7.36 -13.24
N LYS A 34 -13.75 7.33 -12.46
CA LYS A 34 -12.65 6.37 -12.56
C LYS A 34 -12.33 5.81 -11.19
N ASP A 35 -11.61 4.70 -11.16
CA ASP A 35 -11.06 4.15 -9.94
C ASP A 35 -10.19 5.20 -9.23
N ILE A 36 -10.39 5.35 -7.92
CA ILE A 36 -9.53 6.14 -7.05
C ILE A 36 -8.65 5.15 -6.31
N LEU A 37 -7.34 5.27 -6.45
CA LEU A 37 -6.37 4.31 -5.92
C LEU A 37 -5.29 5.06 -5.16
N PHE A 38 -5.31 4.96 -3.83
CA PHE A 38 -4.29 5.58 -2.99
C PHE A 38 -2.96 4.85 -3.09
N THR A 39 -1.86 5.52 -2.74
CA THR A 39 -0.56 4.87 -2.55
C THR A 39 -0.65 3.80 -1.45
N PRO A 40 0.03 2.64 -1.60
CA PRO A 40 0.10 1.64 -0.55
C PRO A 40 0.54 2.23 0.79
N TYR A 41 -0.14 1.85 1.86
CA TYR A 41 0.19 2.28 3.21
C TYR A 41 1.58 1.75 3.60
N ASN A 42 2.51 2.65 3.89
CA ASN A 42 3.88 2.31 4.30
C ASN A 42 4.22 2.84 5.71
N GLY A 43 3.21 3.12 6.54
CA GLY A 43 3.41 3.44 7.95
C GLY A 43 3.94 2.23 8.74
N ARG A 44 4.71 2.52 9.80
CA ARG A 44 5.26 1.50 10.71
C ARG A 44 4.22 0.95 11.71
N ALA A 45 3.25 1.78 12.09
CA ALA A 45 2.12 1.41 12.94
C ALA A 45 0.84 1.35 12.10
N PRO A 46 -0.20 0.60 12.50
CA PRO A 46 -1.49 0.65 11.80
C PRO A 46 -2.14 2.03 11.91
N SER A 47 -2.93 2.39 10.90
CA SER A 47 -3.77 3.59 10.93
C SER A 47 -5.26 3.23 10.82
N PHE A 48 -6.12 4.01 11.47
CA PHE A 48 -7.57 3.79 11.46
C PHE A 48 -8.25 4.97 10.78
N ILE A 49 -8.89 4.69 9.65
CA ILE A 49 -9.63 5.69 8.87
C ILE A 49 -11.08 5.69 9.35
N ILE A 50 -11.54 6.87 9.79
CA ILE A 50 -12.88 7.11 10.32
C ILE A 50 -13.78 7.87 9.35
N SER A 51 -13.21 8.50 8.33
CA SER A 51 -13.97 9.18 7.28
C SER A 51 -13.14 9.41 6.02
N VAL A 52 -13.84 9.71 4.94
CA VAL A 52 -13.28 10.19 3.68
C VAL A 52 -13.81 11.60 3.46
N THR A 53 -12.92 12.54 3.17
CA THR A 53 -13.29 13.92 2.86
C THR A 53 -13.17 14.16 1.36
N LEU A 54 -14.23 14.74 0.77
CA LEU A 54 -14.25 15.26 -0.59
C LEU A 54 -14.17 16.78 -0.51
N ASP A 55 -13.05 17.35 -0.95
CA ASP A 55 -12.76 18.78 -0.90
C ASP A 55 -12.80 19.37 -2.32
N ASP A 56 -13.68 20.34 -2.56
CA ASP A 56 -13.85 20.96 -3.89
C ASP A 56 -12.83 22.08 -4.18
N GLY A 57 -11.98 22.43 -3.21
CA GLY A 57 -10.99 23.51 -3.32
C GLY A 57 -11.59 24.92 -3.27
N ASN A 58 -12.91 25.07 -3.16
CA ASN A 58 -13.64 26.33 -3.08
C ASN A 58 -14.23 26.59 -1.69
N GLY A 59 -13.74 25.86 -0.69
CA GLY A 59 -14.18 25.98 0.71
C GLY A 59 -15.38 25.11 1.07
N ASN A 60 -15.89 24.28 0.15
CA ASN A 60 -16.87 23.25 0.51
C ASN A 60 -16.18 21.90 0.66
N SER A 61 -16.47 21.22 1.76
CA SER A 61 -16.02 19.85 1.97
C SER A 61 -17.17 18.97 2.42
N ILE A 62 -17.17 17.74 1.94
CA ILE A 62 -18.14 16.71 2.30
C ILE A 62 -17.37 15.64 3.06
N THR A 63 -17.81 15.34 4.28
CA THR A 63 -17.21 14.29 5.10
C THR A 63 -18.14 13.09 5.14
N ILE A 64 -17.66 11.97 4.64
CA ILE A 64 -18.41 10.71 4.56
C ILE A 64 -17.80 9.76 5.60
N PRO A 65 -18.59 9.24 6.56
CA PRO A 65 -18.09 8.29 7.56
C PRO A 65 -17.47 7.05 6.91
N ALA A 66 -16.42 6.50 7.53
CA ALA A 66 -15.75 5.26 7.16
C ALA A 66 -15.33 4.51 8.42
N ASP A 67 -15.01 3.22 8.30
CA ASP A 67 -14.41 2.44 9.40
C ASP A 67 -13.56 1.33 8.79
N PHE A 68 -12.27 1.60 8.64
CA PHE A 68 -11.31 0.58 8.21
C PHE A 68 -9.91 0.83 8.76
N ARG A 69 -9.19 -0.27 8.96
CA ARG A 69 -7.79 -0.29 9.39
C ARG A 69 -6.88 -0.40 8.17
N LEU A 70 -5.77 0.32 8.19
CA LEU A 70 -4.67 0.23 7.25
C LEU A 70 -3.46 -0.35 7.95
N ASP A 71 -3.05 -1.52 7.50
CA ASP A 71 -1.77 -2.13 7.84
C ASP A 71 -0.77 -1.95 6.68
N THR A 72 0.53 -2.11 6.94
CA THR A 72 1.58 -1.96 5.91
C THR A 72 1.28 -2.83 4.68
N GLY A 73 1.34 -2.25 3.48
CA GLY A 73 0.97 -2.89 2.22
C GLY A 73 -0.54 -2.82 1.89
N ASN A 74 -1.39 -2.21 2.71
CA ASN A 74 -2.79 -2.02 2.35
C ASN A 74 -2.93 -0.90 1.31
N VAL A 75 -3.78 -1.12 0.30
CA VAL A 75 -4.10 -0.12 -0.73
C VAL A 75 -5.59 0.16 -0.70
N VAL A 76 -5.95 1.43 -0.53
CA VAL A 76 -7.34 1.86 -0.55
C VAL A 76 -7.77 2.09 -1.99
N LYS A 77 -8.81 1.38 -2.42
CA LYS A 77 -9.40 1.53 -3.75
C LYS A 77 -10.89 1.84 -3.66
N PHE A 78 -11.33 2.90 -4.33
CA PHE A 78 -12.73 3.11 -4.66
C PHE A 78 -12.93 2.79 -6.14
N PRO A 79 -13.53 1.64 -6.50
CA PRO A 79 -13.88 1.36 -7.88
C PRO A 79 -14.81 2.44 -8.46
N THR A 80 -14.82 2.55 -9.77
CA THR A 80 -15.70 3.47 -10.50
C THR A 80 -17.16 3.38 -10.02
N GLY A 81 -17.75 4.53 -9.67
CA GLY A 81 -19.13 4.68 -9.23
C GLY A 81 -19.44 4.23 -7.80
N THR A 82 -18.42 3.87 -7.00
CA THR A 82 -18.61 3.35 -5.64
C THR A 82 -18.52 4.39 -4.54
N LEU A 83 -17.90 5.55 -4.80
CA LEU A 83 -17.84 6.68 -3.88
C LEU A 83 -18.69 7.83 -4.42
N LYS A 84 -19.63 8.32 -3.60
CA LYS A 84 -20.57 9.39 -3.94
C LYS A 84 -20.61 10.42 -2.83
N ASP A 85 -20.85 11.67 -3.21
CA ASP A 85 -21.01 12.80 -2.28
C ASP A 85 -22.24 12.70 -1.37
N SER A 86 -23.19 11.82 -1.71
CA SER A 86 -24.40 11.53 -0.95
C SER A 86 -24.33 10.24 -0.13
N ASP A 87 -23.18 9.56 -0.11
CA ASP A 87 -23.02 8.33 0.65
C ASP A 87 -23.15 8.60 2.16
N THR A 88 -23.88 7.73 2.85
CA THR A 88 -23.95 7.73 4.32
C THR A 88 -22.73 7.06 4.97
N GLN A 89 -22.00 6.26 4.19
CA GLN A 89 -20.78 5.58 4.61
C GLN A 89 -19.93 5.20 3.39
N ALA A 90 -18.64 5.52 3.41
CA ALA A 90 -17.67 5.13 2.40
C ALA A 90 -17.22 3.68 2.64
N ARG A 91 -17.21 2.87 1.58
CA ARG A 91 -16.86 1.45 1.62
C ARG A 91 -15.82 1.12 0.55
N PRO A 92 -14.55 1.48 0.78
CA PRO A 92 -13.50 1.12 -0.16
C PRO A 92 -13.28 -0.39 -0.21
N LEU A 93 -12.71 -0.84 -1.33
CA LEU A 93 -12.02 -2.12 -1.40
C LEU A 93 -10.60 -1.92 -0.85
N ILE A 94 -10.25 -2.68 0.19
CA ILE A 94 -8.88 -2.71 0.72
C ILE A 94 -8.13 -3.85 0.04
N LEU A 95 -7.23 -3.50 -0.89
CA LEU A 95 -6.33 -4.47 -1.50
C LEU A 95 -5.19 -4.72 -0.51
N SER A 96 -5.03 -5.97 -0.09
CA SER A 96 -4.03 -6.37 0.89
C SER A 96 -3.45 -7.74 0.50
N GLY A 97 -2.29 -8.07 1.05
CA GLY A 97 -1.65 -9.37 0.82
C GLY A 97 -0.15 -9.27 0.67
N ALA A 98 0.46 -10.45 0.53
CA ALA A 98 1.88 -10.62 0.23
C ALA A 98 2.36 -9.78 -0.99
N PRO A 99 1.62 -9.72 -2.13
CA PRO A 99 1.95 -8.85 -3.26
C PRO A 99 2.32 -7.40 -2.87
N TYR A 100 1.44 -6.76 -2.11
CA TYR A 100 1.54 -5.34 -1.81
C TYR A 100 2.55 -5.06 -0.71
N LEU A 101 2.63 -5.94 0.30
CA LEU A 101 3.64 -5.84 1.34
C LEU A 101 5.05 -5.96 0.75
N ALA A 102 5.28 -6.90 -0.18
CA ALA A 102 6.57 -7.05 -0.85
C ALA A 102 7.01 -5.76 -1.57
N MET A 103 6.09 -5.15 -2.35
CA MET A 103 6.40 -3.90 -3.05
C MET A 103 6.68 -2.76 -2.07
N VAL A 104 5.92 -2.64 -0.97
CA VAL A 104 6.18 -1.64 0.07
C VAL A 104 7.54 -1.83 0.72
N ARG A 105 7.93 -3.07 1.05
CA ARG A 105 9.23 -3.37 1.68
C ARG A 105 10.39 -3.00 0.78
N ALA A 106 10.34 -3.39 -0.49
CA ALA A 106 11.38 -3.00 -1.42
C ALA A 106 11.49 -1.48 -1.60
N ARG A 107 10.35 -0.80 -1.61
CA ARG A 107 10.34 0.66 -1.71
C ARG A 107 10.93 1.33 -0.46
N GLN A 108 10.57 0.84 0.72
CA GLN A 108 11.14 1.32 1.98
C GLN A 108 12.66 1.09 2.02
N ALA A 109 13.15 -0.06 1.55
CA ALA A 109 14.59 -0.33 1.45
C ALA A 109 15.29 0.69 0.55
N LEU A 110 14.75 0.96 -0.65
CA LEU A 110 15.31 1.94 -1.58
C LEU A 110 15.33 3.37 -0.99
N ILE A 111 14.32 3.75 -0.20
CA ILE A 111 14.32 5.05 0.50
C ILE A 111 15.34 5.08 1.62
N GLU A 112 15.29 4.10 2.53
CA GLU A 112 16.02 4.16 3.79
C GLU A 112 17.51 3.83 3.60
N LEU A 113 17.85 2.96 2.64
CA LEU A 113 19.23 2.52 2.39
C LEU A 113 19.90 3.28 1.23
N ALA A 114 19.14 3.74 0.23
CA ALA A 114 19.69 4.40 -0.95
C ALA A 114 19.22 5.85 -1.15
N GLY A 115 18.35 6.38 -0.29
CA GLY A 115 17.85 7.75 -0.37
C GLY A 115 16.98 8.03 -1.60
N ASP A 116 16.50 7.00 -2.28
CA ASP A 116 15.73 7.11 -3.52
C ASP A 116 14.22 7.14 -3.25
N ASN A 117 13.40 7.54 -4.23
CA ASN A 117 11.95 7.60 -4.08
C ASN A 117 11.23 6.87 -5.24
N PRO A 118 11.14 5.54 -5.18
CA PRO A 118 10.61 4.75 -6.28
C PRO A 118 9.11 4.95 -6.44
N VAL A 119 8.60 4.79 -7.66
CA VAL A 119 7.15 4.69 -7.91
C VAL A 119 6.71 3.24 -8.05
N TYR A 120 5.42 2.97 -7.81
CA TYR A 120 4.83 1.68 -8.12
C TYR A 120 4.45 1.65 -9.61
N ALA A 121 5.14 0.84 -10.41
CA ALA A 121 4.93 0.75 -11.86
C ALA A 121 3.47 0.39 -12.22
N GLN A 122 2.78 -0.33 -11.34
CA GLN A 122 1.37 -0.71 -11.50
C GLN A 122 0.40 0.47 -11.38
N GLN A 123 0.81 1.58 -10.76
CA GLN A 123 -0.02 2.78 -10.62
C GLN A 123 0.21 3.73 -11.79
N LYS A 124 1.48 4.11 -12.02
CA LYS A 124 1.89 4.96 -13.14
C LYS A 124 3.41 4.92 -13.29
N LEU A 125 3.90 4.78 -14.52
CA LEU A 125 5.30 5.06 -14.83
C LEU A 125 5.49 6.57 -15.12
N PRO A 126 6.58 7.20 -14.66
CA PRO A 126 6.87 8.60 -14.97
C PRO A 126 7.18 8.76 -16.46
N GLU A 127 7.00 9.97 -16.98
CA GLU A 127 7.43 10.28 -18.35
C GLU A 127 8.95 10.13 -18.47
N PRO A 128 9.51 9.73 -19.63
CA PRO A 128 10.92 9.38 -19.77
C PRO A 128 11.91 10.55 -19.67
N GLU A 129 11.42 11.76 -19.48
CA GLU A 129 12.24 12.98 -19.47
C GLU A 129 13.03 13.16 -18.16
N GLU A 130 12.57 12.56 -17.05
CA GLU A 130 13.22 12.65 -15.75
C GLU A 130 13.72 11.26 -15.27
N PRO A 131 14.87 11.20 -14.56
CA PRO A 131 15.32 9.97 -13.95
C PRO A 131 14.29 9.44 -12.94
N PHE A 132 14.05 8.14 -12.97
CA PHE A 132 13.15 7.51 -12.01
C PHE A 132 13.58 6.10 -11.65
N THR A 133 13.08 5.65 -10.51
CA THR A 133 13.08 4.25 -10.12
C THR A 133 11.63 3.78 -10.01
N ALA A 134 11.34 2.58 -10.51
CA ALA A 134 10.03 1.97 -10.44
C ALA A 134 10.13 0.54 -9.91
N ILE A 135 9.12 0.13 -9.17
CA ILE A 135 9.01 -1.23 -8.62
C ILE A 135 7.81 -1.91 -9.25
N HIS A 136 8.00 -3.16 -9.67
CA HIS A 136 6.93 -4.00 -10.20
C HIS A 136 7.00 -5.41 -9.61
N LEU A 137 5.85 -5.94 -9.22
CA LEU A 137 5.73 -7.32 -8.75
C LEU A 137 5.67 -8.29 -9.94
N LEU A 138 6.58 -9.25 -9.98
CA LEU A 138 6.57 -10.35 -10.97
C LEU A 138 5.74 -11.53 -10.48
N SER A 139 5.94 -11.94 -9.24
CA SER A 139 5.24 -13.07 -8.65
C SER A 139 5.19 -12.94 -7.13
N SER A 140 4.20 -13.60 -6.51
CA SER A 140 4.17 -13.76 -5.06
C SER A 140 3.54 -15.08 -4.69
N THR A 141 4.00 -15.65 -3.59
CA THR A 141 3.49 -16.86 -2.99
C THR A 141 3.33 -16.66 -1.50
N ARG A 142 2.35 -17.36 -0.94
CA ARG A 142 2.07 -17.41 0.49
C ARG A 142 1.82 -18.87 0.84
N GLU A 143 2.33 -19.30 1.99
CA GLU A 143 1.97 -20.61 2.52
C GLU A 143 0.45 -20.78 2.65
N SER A 144 -0.01 -22.01 2.46
CA SER A 144 -1.45 -22.33 2.48
C SER A 144 -2.06 -22.18 3.86
N GLN A 145 -1.26 -22.38 4.91
CA GLN A 145 -1.66 -22.27 6.31
C GLN A 145 -0.76 -21.27 7.04
N PRO A 146 -1.32 -20.52 7.99
CA PRO A 146 -0.52 -19.64 8.83
C PRO A 146 0.31 -20.46 9.82
N PHE A 147 1.59 -20.12 9.97
CA PHE A 147 2.48 -20.78 10.93
C PHE A 147 2.20 -20.35 12.38
N ALA A 148 1.61 -19.16 12.57
CA ALA A 148 1.19 -18.66 13.87
C ALA A 148 -0.15 -17.95 13.82
N LYS A 149 -0.86 -17.96 14.95
CA LYS A 149 -2.11 -17.24 15.17
C LYS A 149 -2.03 -16.50 16.49
N THR A 150 -2.22 -15.19 16.47
CA THR A 150 -2.16 -14.33 17.66
C THR A 150 -3.38 -13.41 17.71
N TRP A 151 -3.43 -12.57 18.74
CA TRP A 151 -4.45 -11.55 18.94
C TRP A 151 -3.81 -10.17 19.03
N ASP A 152 -4.46 -9.17 18.44
CA ASP A 152 -4.13 -7.75 18.54
C ASP A 152 -5.44 -6.98 18.71
N GLY A 153 -5.79 -6.64 19.97
CA GLY A 153 -7.09 -6.06 20.31
C GLY A 153 -8.26 -6.94 19.83
N ASP A 154 -9.16 -6.35 19.04
CA ASP A 154 -10.33 -7.04 18.45
C ASP A 154 -10.01 -7.84 17.18
N TYR A 155 -8.73 -7.93 16.80
CA TYR A 155 -8.29 -8.62 15.59
C TYR A 155 -7.61 -9.94 15.92
N ARG A 156 -8.03 -10.97 15.19
CA ARG A 156 -7.26 -12.20 15.09
C ARG A 156 -6.23 -12.04 13.98
N VAL A 157 -4.97 -12.30 14.32
CA VAL A 157 -3.83 -12.10 13.43
C VAL A 157 -3.30 -13.44 12.98
N TYR A 158 -3.22 -13.64 11.67
CA TYR A 158 -2.69 -14.85 11.04
C TYR A 158 -1.34 -14.51 10.38
N HIS A 159 -0.30 -15.24 10.77
CA HIS A 159 1.07 -15.00 10.29
C HIS A 159 1.42 -16.04 9.24
N TYR A 160 1.83 -15.58 8.06
CA TYR A 160 2.19 -16.43 6.93
C TYR A 160 3.60 -16.15 6.46
N ASN A 161 4.38 -17.20 6.19
CA ASN A 161 5.59 -17.02 5.42
C ASN A 161 5.21 -16.77 3.95
N CYS A 162 5.86 -15.76 3.38
CA CYS A 162 5.64 -15.34 2.01
C CYS A 162 6.96 -15.22 1.29
N SER A 163 6.89 -15.42 -0.02
CA SER A 163 7.98 -15.08 -0.92
C SER A 163 7.42 -14.28 -2.09
N ALA A 164 8.17 -13.30 -2.57
CA ALA A 164 7.82 -12.53 -3.74
C ALA A 164 9.03 -12.30 -4.63
N GLN A 165 8.80 -12.20 -5.93
CA GLN A 165 9.77 -11.68 -6.87
C GLN A 165 9.29 -10.33 -7.36
N ILE A 166 10.17 -9.35 -7.28
CA ILE A 166 9.95 -8.01 -7.79
C ILE A 166 11.07 -7.65 -8.76
N ILE A 167 10.78 -6.73 -9.65
CA ILE A 167 11.77 -6.08 -10.47
C ILE A 167 11.88 -4.62 -10.05
N VAL A 168 13.10 -4.17 -9.83
CA VAL A 168 13.44 -2.76 -9.66
C VAL A 168 13.99 -2.28 -10.98
N ILE A 169 13.36 -1.24 -11.52
CA ILE A 169 13.69 -0.63 -12.80
C ILE A 169 14.20 0.76 -12.50
N ARG A 170 15.38 1.11 -13.01
CA ARG A 170 15.88 2.48 -12.95
C ARG A 170 16.19 3.00 -14.34
N SER A 171 15.70 4.20 -14.63
CA SER A 171 15.99 4.94 -15.85
C SER A 171 16.82 6.14 -15.47
N SER A 172 18.13 6.10 -15.75
CA SER A 172 19.10 7.15 -15.43
C SER A 172 20.46 6.83 -16.06
N ASP A 173 21.31 7.84 -16.26
CA ASP A 173 22.70 7.65 -16.74
C ASP A 173 23.54 6.79 -15.76
N ASP A 174 23.16 6.73 -14.48
CA ASP A 174 23.82 5.95 -13.43
C ASP A 174 23.07 4.65 -13.07
N ALA A 175 22.08 4.23 -13.87
CA ALA A 175 21.12 3.20 -13.46
C ALA A 175 21.76 1.90 -12.94
N GLN A 176 22.75 1.36 -13.65
CA GLN A 176 23.42 0.14 -13.22
C GLN A 176 24.22 0.35 -11.92
N ALA A 177 25.04 1.41 -11.86
CA ALA A 177 25.86 1.72 -10.70
C ALA A 177 25.00 1.98 -9.44
N PHE A 178 23.86 2.66 -9.61
CA PHE A 178 22.91 2.88 -8.54
C PHE A 178 22.34 1.55 -8.00
N LEU A 179 21.89 0.65 -8.89
CA LEU A 179 21.30 -0.61 -8.44
C LEU A 179 22.35 -1.56 -7.83
N GLU A 180 23.60 -1.52 -8.32
CA GLU A 180 24.73 -2.22 -7.69
C GLU A 180 24.98 -1.68 -6.28
N ASN A 181 25.05 -0.36 -6.10
CA ASN A 181 25.20 0.28 -4.79
C ASN A 181 24.05 -0.06 -3.84
N PHE A 182 22.81 -0.05 -4.33
CA PHE A 182 21.66 -0.46 -3.52
C PHE A 182 21.81 -1.90 -2.99
N LEU A 183 22.25 -2.84 -3.83
CA LEU A 183 22.50 -4.21 -3.37
C LEU A 183 23.66 -4.29 -2.37
N TYR A 184 24.73 -3.52 -2.57
CA TYR A 184 25.80 -3.44 -1.59
C TYR A 184 25.31 -2.92 -0.24
N GLU A 185 24.38 -1.95 -0.22
CA GLU A 185 23.78 -1.46 1.02
C GLU A 185 22.82 -2.46 1.66
N VAL A 186 22.07 -3.24 0.87
CA VAL A 186 21.23 -4.33 1.38
C VAL A 186 22.07 -5.41 2.06
N ASP A 187 23.23 -5.75 1.47
CA ASP A 187 24.18 -6.73 1.99
C ASP A 187 25.11 -6.14 3.08
N SER A 188 25.00 -4.84 3.37
CA SER A 188 25.79 -4.18 4.41
C SER A 188 25.22 -4.46 5.80
N THR A 189 25.98 -4.13 6.84
CA THR A 189 25.50 -4.23 8.23
C THR A 189 24.25 -3.37 8.47
N GLU A 190 24.16 -2.20 7.84
CA GLU A 190 22.97 -1.34 7.96
C GLU A 190 21.77 -1.99 7.26
N GLY A 191 21.99 -2.59 6.08
CA GLY A 191 20.99 -3.39 5.38
C GLY A 191 20.50 -4.60 6.19
N GLU A 192 21.40 -5.36 6.80
CA GLU A 192 21.04 -6.51 7.65
C GLU A 192 20.14 -6.09 8.83
N PHE A 193 20.48 -4.99 9.51
CA PHE A 193 19.64 -4.45 10.59
C PHE A 193 18.28 -3.99 10.07
N TRP A 194 18.27 -3.29 8.93
CA TRP A 194 17.03 -2.86 8.29
C TRP A 194 16.13 -4.05 7.93
N GLN A 195 16.70 -5.11 7.36
CA GLN A 195 16.00 -6.34 6.98
C GLN A 195 15.39 -7.04 8.20
N PHE A 196 16.15 -7.12 9.30
CA PHE A 196 15.68 -7.67 10.57
C PHE A 196 14.51 -6.85 11.14
N ASP A 197 14.65 -5.54 11.24
CA ASP A 197 13.64 -4.63 11.81
C ASP A 197 12.34 -4.63 11.01
N ASN A 198 12.42 -4.87 9.70
CA ASN A 198 11.27 -4.93 8.81
C ASN A 198 10.73 -6.34 8.57
N ASN A 199 11.33 -7.36 9.20
CA ASN A 199 11.02 -8.78 9.05
C ASN A 199 10.91 -9.20 7.57
N CYS A 200 11.92 -8.78 6.80
CA CYS A 200 11.98 -8.94 5.35
C CYS A 200 13.43 -9.17 4.95
N VAL A 201 13.70 -10.32 4.33
CA VAL A 201 14.97 -10.61 3.68
C VAL A 201 14.85 -10.25 2.20
N ILE A 202 15.85 -9.56 1.65
CA ILE A 202 15.94 -9.14 0.26
C ILE A 202 17.22 -9.75 -0.31
N ASP A 203 17.07 -10.58 -1.34
CA ASP A 203 18.18 -11.20 -2.05
C ASP A 203 18.12 -10.86 -3.54
N ARG A 204 19.29 -10.69 -4.17
CA ARG A 204 19.37 -10.65 -5.64
C ARG A 204 19.06 -12.04 -6.21
N SER A 205 18.16 -12.12 -7.18
CA SER A 205 17.78 -13.38 -7.82
C SER A 205 17.96 -13.41 -9.34
N GLY A 206 18.49 -12.35 -9.94
CA GLY A 206 18.79 -12.28 -11.36
C GLY A 206 19.97 -11.35 -11.65
N ASP A 207 20.51 -11.44 -12.86
CA ASP A 207 21.55 -10.52 -13.32
C ASP A 207 20.98 -9.15 -13.67
N PHE A 208 21.84 -8.14 -13.69
CA PHE A 208 21.48 -6.82 -14.20
C PHE A 208 21.21 -6.93 -15.69
N GLU A 209 20.02 -6.49 -16.11
CA GLU A 209 19.69 -6.33 -17.50
C GLU A 209 19.73 -4.86 -17.86
N ASN A 210 20.51 -4.52 -18.88
CA ASN A 210 20.58 -3.17 -19.43
C ASN A 210 19.86 -3.17 -20.77
N SER A 211 18.82 -2.34 -20.87
CA SER A 211 18.03 -2.23 -22.10
C SER A 211 17.49 -0.82 -22.29
N SER A 212 17.06 -0.51 -23.52
CA SER A 212 16.31 0.71 -23.82
C SER A 212 14.93 0.28 -24.36
N PRO A 213 14.03 -0.21 -23.50
CA PRO A 213 12.77 -0.77 -23.96
C PRO A 213 11.81 0.32 -24.44
N LEU A 214 10.95 -0.08 -25.38
CA LEU A 214 9.76 0.68 -25.76
C LEU A 214 8.62 0.22 -24.84
N ILE A 215 8.14 1.11 -23.97
CA ILE A 215 6.98 0.86 -23.11
C ILE A 215 5.94 1.94 -23.45
N ASP A 216 4.72 1.55 -23.82
CA ASP A 216 3.63 2.47 -24.17
C ASP A 216 3.99 3.55 -25.23
N ASN A 217 4.77 3.18 -26.26
CA ASN A 217 5.31 4.08 -27.30
C ASN A 217 6.26 5.17 -26.79
N LEU A 218 6.73 5.07 -25.55
CA LEU A 218 7.76 5.92 -24.97
C LEU A 218 9.11 5.21 -25.02
N VAL A 219 10.16 5.94 -25.41
CA VAL A 219 11.55 5.45 -25.43
C VAL A 219 12.19 5.80 -24.10
N TYR A 220 12.49 4.79 -23.28
CA TYR A 220 13.28 4.96 -22.06
C TYR A 220 14.75 4.76 -22.42
N GLN A 221 15.57 5.81 -22.26
CA GLN A 221 17.00 5.72 -22.53
C GLN A 221 17.73 5.29 -21.26
N GLN A 222 18.66 4.33 -21.40
CA GLN A 222 19.57 3.88 -20.32
C GLN A 222 18.83 3.31 -19.10
N MET A 223 18.05 2.25 -19.35
CA MET A 223 17.32 1.55 -18.30
C MET A 223 18.15 0.35 -17.81
N ALA A 224 18.39 0.29 -16.50
CA ALA A 224 18.88 -0.92 -15.84
C ALA A 224 17.76 -1.52 -15.00
N GLN A 225 17.68 -2.84 -14.96
CA GLN A 225 16.74 -3.54 -14.10
C GLN A 225 17.40 -4.71 -13.38
N VAL A 226 16.92 -4.99 -12.18
CA VAL A 226 17.35 -6.12 -11.36
C VAL A 226 16.15 -6.81 -10.73
N THR A 227 16.16 -8.13 -10.77
CA THR A 227 15.14 -8.94 -10.10
C THR A 227 15.59 -9.28 -8.69
N LEU A 228 14.74 -8.96 -7.71
CA LEU A 228 14.94 -9.25 -6.30
C LEU A 228 13.95 -10.31 -5.85
N THR A 229 14.40 -11.21 -4.98
CA THR A 229 13.55 -12.12 -4.24
C THR A 229 13.43 -11.62 -2.81
N LEU A 230 12.19 -11.54 -2.33
CA LEU A 230 11.87 -11.16 -0.96
C LEU A 230 11.33 -12.38 -0.23
N GLN A 231 11.75 -12.57 1.02
CA GLN A 231 11.15 -13.49 1.97
C GLN A 231 10.72 -12.71 3.21
N PHE A 232 9.46 -12.85 3.61
CA PHE A 232 8.91 -12.01 4.68
C PHE A 232 7.70 -12.68 5.35
N VAL A 233 7.34 -12.17 6.53
CA VAL A 233 6.10 -12.56 7.21
C VAL A 233 4.99 -11.57 6.86
N PHE A 234 3.90 -12.08 6.30
CA PHE A 234 2.67 -11.31 6.12
C PHE A 234 1.69 -11.57 7.26
N GLN A 235 1.20 -10.49 7.86
CA GLN A 235 0.19 -10.53 8.91
C GLN A 235 -1.18 -10.19 8.31
N HIS A 236 -2.08 -11.16 8.35
CA HIS A 236 -3.48 -10.94 7.96
C HIS A 236 -4.33 -10.70 9.19
N TYR A 237 -4.87 -9.48 9.28
CA TYR A 237 -5.77 -9.06 10.36
C TYR A 237 -7.21 -9.35 9.97
N LYS A 238 -7.88 -10.17 10.77
CA LYS A 238 -9.31 -10.43 10.64
C LYS A 238 -10.03 -9.90 11.88
N LYS A 239 -10.86 -8.87 11.70
CA LYS A 239 -11.72 -8.36 12.78
C LYS A 239 -12.70 -9.47 13.16
N GLU A 240 -12.57 -10.02 14.35
CA GLU A 240 -13.53 -11.00 14.87
C GLU A 240 -14.57 -10.25 15.71
N CYS A 241 -15.60 -9.72 15.04
CA CYS A 241 -16.76 -9.16 15.76
C CYS A 241 -17.67 -10.31 16.21
N TRP A 242 -17.39 -10.89 17.37
CA TRP A 242 -18.27 -11.90 17.97
C TRP A 242 -19.51 -11.26 18.59
N ILE A 243 -19.50 -9.97 18.93
CA ILE A 243 -20.68 -9.22 19.36
C ILE A 243 -21.34 -8.56 18.14
N ASP A 244 -22.60 -8.89 17.88
CA ASP A 244 -23.44 -8.31 16.83
C ASP A 244 -24.09 -7.00 17.27
N SER A 245 -24.62 -6.98 18.49
CA SER A 245 -25.20 -5.78 19.12
C SER A 245 -25.25 -5.94 20.64
N ALA A 246 -25.46 -4.84 21.35
CA ALA A 246 -25.73 -4.85 22.78
C ALA A 246 -26.97 -4.01 23.08
N THR A 247 -27.87 -4.55 23.88
CA THR A 247 -29.04 -3.81 24.39
C THR A 247 -28.76 -3.47 25.85
N VAL A 248 -28.80 -2.19 26.20
CA VAL A 248 -28.64 -1.70 27.58
C VAL A 248 -29.99 -1.23 28.11
N LYS A 249 -30.40 -1.81 29.24
CA LYS A 249 -31.53 -1.35 30.06
C LYS A 249 -31.01 -0.94 31.43
N ALA A 250 -31.85 -0.26 32.22
CA ALA A 250 -31.47 0.36 33.49
C ALA A 250 -30.65 -0.54 34.45
N ASN A 251 -30.84 -1.87 34.43
CA ASN A 251 -30.09 -2.84 35.26
C ASN A 251 -29.64 -4.09 34.49
N GLU A 252 -29.68 -4.09 33.15
CA GLU A 252 -29.42 -5.27 32.34
C GLU A 252 -28.64 -4.88 31.09
N VAL A 253 -27.58 -5.64 30.78
CA VAL A 253 -26.90 -5.58 29.49
C VAL A 253 -27.05 -6.94 28.82
N THR A 254 -27.67 -6.94 27.64
CA THR A 254 -27.81 -8.14 26.81
C THR A 254 -26.85 -8.02 25.62
N PHE A 255 -25.89 -8.94 25.50
CA PHE A 255 -25.04 -9.05 24.32
C PHE A 255 -25.66 -10.03 23.33
N HIS A 256 -25.78 -9.62 22.07
CA HIS A 256 -26.11 -10.49 20.96
C HIS A 256 -24.81 -10.95 20.33
N ILE A 257 -24.53 -12.26 20.38
CA ILE A 257 -23.31 -12.85 19.85
C ILE A 257 -23.60 -13.39 18.44
N LYS A 258 -22.75 -13.07 17.45
CA LYS A 258 -22.89 -13.58 16.08
C LYS A 258 -22.76 -15.09 16.06
N GLY A 259 -23.83 -15.78 15.64
CA GLY A 259 -23.86 -17.22 15.44
C GLY A 259 -24.13 -18.06 16.70
N ALA A 260 -24.54 -17.43 17.81
CA ALA A 260 -25.03 -18.10 19.02
C ALA A 260 -26.56 -18.22 19.03
#